data_AF-A0A2N2W8S0-F1
#
_entry.id   AF-A0A2N2W8S0-F1
#
_cell.length_a   1.000
_cell.length_b   1.000
_cell.length_c   1.000
_cell.angle_alpha   90.00
_cell.angle_beta   90.00
_cell.angle_gamma   90.00
#
_symmetry.space_group_name_H-M   'P 1'
#
loop_
_entity.id
_entity.type
_entity.pdbx_description
1 polymer ?
#
loop_
_entity_poly.entity_id
_entity_poly.type
_entity_poly.pdbx_seq_one_letter_code
_entity_poly.pdbx_strand_id
1 'polypeptide(L)'
;MRKLSGLLSILLLIAITSQSVIAQGYNFTDVKRNSATPVKNQASSGTCWSYATAAFLESELLRTGKGEFDLSEIYIVRYNYLKRMDDNYLRQGKGNLGQGSLAHMFTNGVEEFGIVPQEVYSGINYDSPVNNHKEVNKFINAISAAAVELKQRSPEYYKLINSLMDIYFGAVPQTFTYKGKSYTPVGFAKFLGLNMSDYVEITSFSHIPFYKKSVIEVPDNWDHASFYNIPLDEFISVIDNALMSGYTVCWDGDVSEKGFSHTNGVAINPNVQEIANLSTEDRARFEKMTPEERYSDIYKFQKIFPEVNVTQEIRQRGYENFTTTDDHLMLLTGIVKDQNGNKYYITKNSWGTDRNRFGGYLNMSESFVKAKSISVMVHKESIPADIRKKLGIQ
;
A
#
# COMPACT_ATOMS: atom_id res chain seq x y z
N MET A 1 -63.37 -52.15 27.40
CA MET A 1 -63.12 -50.70 27.23
C MET A 1 -62.32 -50.18 28.42
N ARG A 2 -61.43 -49.20 28.18
CA ARG A 2 -60.46 -48.52 29.08
C ARG A 2 -59.09 -49.20 29.15
N LYS A 3 -58.11 -48.73 28.36
CA LYS A 3 -57.26 -47.51 28.45
C LYS A 3 -55.85 -47.96 28.85
N LEU A 4 -54.98 -48.18 27.86
CA LEU A 4 -53.52 -48.17 28.05
C LEU A 4 -53.00 -46.77 27.73
N SER A 5 -52.36 -46.16 28.71
CA SER A 5 -51.66 -44.87 28.64
C SER A 5 -50.26 -45.06 28.05
N GLY A 6 -50.04 -44.51 26.85
CA GLY A 6 -48.70 -44.35 26.27
C GLY A 6 -48.06 -43.04 26.74
N LEU A 7 -46.88 -43.11 27.35
CA LEU A 7 -45.99 -41.97 27.51
C LEU A 7 -45.32 -41.70 26.15
N LEU A 8 -45.60 -40.53 25.57
CA LEU A 8 -44.88 -39.99 24.43
C LEU A 8 -43.93 -38.91 24.96
N SER A 9 -42.65 -39.23 25.11
CA SER A 9 -41.62 -38.24 25.43
C SER A 9 -41.28 -37.46 24.17
N ILE A 10 -41.74 -36.21 24.11
CA ILE A 10 -41.43 -35.26 23.04
C ILE A 10 -40.00 -34.75 23.27
N LEU A 11 -39.06 -35.14 22.39
CA LEU A 11 -37.77 -34.48 22.26
C LEU A 11 -38.00 -33.10 21.63
N LEU A 12 -37.84 -32.04 22.41
CA LEU A 12 -37.85 -30.67 21.92
C LEU A 12 -36.49 -30.37 21.28
N LEU A 13 -36.42 -30.44 19.95
CA LEU A 13 -35.24 -30.01 19.19
C LEU A 13 -35.19 -28.47 19.21
N ILE A 14 -34.38 -27.89 20.11
CA ILE A 14 -34.07 -26.46 20.07
C ILE A 14 -33.08 -26.26 18.91
N ALA A 15 -33.60 -25.82 17.76
CA ALA A 15 -32.78 -25.30 16.68
C ALA A 15 -32.16 -23.97 17.16
N ILE A 16 -30.92 -24.02 17.62
CA ILE A 16 -30.10 -22.82 17.81
C ILE A 16 -29.74 -22.34 16.41
N THR A 17 -30.55 -21.47 15.84
CA THR A 17 -30.12 -20.65 14.71
C THR A 17 -29.07 -19.69 15.23
N SER A 18 -27.81 -19.99 14.99
CA SER A 18 -26.71 -19.04 15.14
C SER A 18 -26.94 -17.89 14.15
N GLN A 19 -27.67 -16.86 14.58
CA GLN A 19 -27.61 -15.56 13.94
C GLN A 19 -26.20 -15.02 14.19
N SER A 20 -25.32 -15.20 13.22
CA SER A 20 -24.13 -14.36 13.12
C SER A 20 -24.62 -12.93 12.94
N VAL A 21 -24.57 -12.15 14.01
CA VAL A 21 -24.75 -10.71 13.99
C VAL A 21 -23.54 -10.13 13.25
N ILE A 22 -23.62 -10.08 11.93
CA ILE A 22 -22.58 -9.45 11.10
C ILE A 22 -22.85 -7.94 11.14
N ALA A 23 -22.33 -7.30 12.19
CA ALA A 23 -22.53 -5.89 12.52
C ALA A 23 -21.67 -4.92 11.68
N GLN A 24 -21.47 -5.18 10.39
CA GLN A 24 -20.75 -4.24 9.51
C GLN A 24 -21.66 -3.73 8.39
N GLY A 25 -21.67 -2.42 8.19
CA GLY A 25 -22.57 -1.72 7.27
C GLY A 25 -22.27 -1.85 5.78
N TYR A 26 -21.29 -2.67 5.40
CA TYR A 26 -20.77 -2.73 4.04
C TYR A 26 -20.80 -4.16 3.52
N ASN A 27 -21.48 -4.34 2.39
CA ASN A 27 -21.51 -5.56 1.61
C ASN A 27 -20.98 -5.25 0.21
N PHE A 28 -19.90 -5.91 -0.18
CA PHE A 28 -19.22 -5.66 -1.45
C PHE A 28 -19.51 -6.76 -2.46
N THR A 29 -19.74 -6.35 -3.71
CA THR A 29 -19.89 -7.23 -4.87
C THR A 29 -18.74 -6.96 -5.84
N ASP A 30 -18.03 -8.00 -6.25
CA ASP A 30 -16.91 -7.91 -7.19
C ASP A 30 -17.37 -7.38 -8.56
N VAL A 31 -16.67 -6.37 -9.07
CA VAL A 31 -16.74 -5.93 -10.47
C VAL A 31 -15.57 -6.54 -11.24
N LYS A 32 -14.36 -6.46 -10.67
CA LYS A 32 -13.13 -7.02 -11.22
C LYS A 32 -12.18 -7.36 -10.09
N ARG A 33 -11.50 -8.51 -10.19
CA ARG A 33 -10.43 -8.92 -9.28
C ARG A 33 -9.28 -9.51 -10.09
N ASN A 34 -8.10 -8.95 -9.92
CA ASN A 34 -6.87 -9.40 -10.57
C ASN A 34 -6.05 -10.24 -9.59
N SER A 35 -5.22 -11.11 -10.15
CA SER A 35 -4.40 -12.02 -9.35
C SER A 35 -3.35 -11.26 -8.56
N ALA A 36 -3.20 -11.63 -7.29
CA ALA A 36 -2.12 -11.19 -6.43
C ALA A 36 -1.72 -12.36 -5.52
N THR A 37 -0.47 -12.37 -5.08
CA THR A 37 0.07 -13.34 -4.11
C THR A 37 -0.57 -13.15 -2.72
N PRO A 38 -0.36 -14.08 -1.77
CA PRO A 38 -0.84 -13.93 -0.40
C PRO A 38 -0.42 -12.62 0.29
N VAL A 39 -1.24 -12.14 1.23
CA VAL A 39 -0.95 -10.98 2.08
C VAL A 39 0.28 -11.24 2.94
N LYS A 40 1.17 -10.24 3.01
CA LYS A 40 2.39 -10.25 3.83
C LYS A 40 2.23 -9.36 5.07
N ASN A 41 3.23 -9.38 5.95
CA ASN A 41 3.23 -8.60 7.18
C ASN A 41 4.58 -7.89 7.40
N GLN A 42 4.60 -6.57 7.21
CA GLN A 42 5.77 -5.73 7.49
C GLN A 42 6.06 -5.60 8.99
N ALA A 43 5.09 -5.93 9.85
CA ALA A 43 5.22 -5.86 11.30
C ALA A 43 5.71 -4.48 11.79
N SER A 44 6.78 -4.42 12.59
CA SER A 44 7.29 -3.18 13.20
C SER A 44 8.40 -2.53 12.36
N SER A 45 8.14 -2.32 11.08
CA SER A 45 8.98 -1.56 10.16
C SER A 45 8.16 -0.67 9.22
N GLY A 46 8.68 0.51 8.91
CA GLY A 46 8.14 1.44 7.92
C GLY A 46 8.57 1.07 6.50
N THR A 47 8.28 -0.16 6.08
CA THR A 47 8.75 -0.74 4.80
C THR A 47 7.60 -1.09 3.86
N CYS A 48 6.42 -0.49 4.05
CA CYS A 48 5.24 -0.71 3.21
C CYS A 48 5.52 -0.53 1.72
N TRP A 49 6.35 0.46 1.36
CA TRP A 49 6.81 0.69 -0.02
C TRP A 49 7.45 -0.53 -0.66
N SER A 50 8.27 -1.27 0.10
CA SER A 50 8.94 -2.48 -0.38
C SER A 50 7.93 -3.62 -0.52
N TYR A 51 7.05 -3.81 0.47
CA TYR A 51 6.00 -4.85 0.44
C TYR A 51 4.97 -4.63 -0.66
N ALA A 52 4.50 -3.40 -0.84
CA ALA A 52 3.54 -3.04 -1.87
C ALA A 52 4.13 -3.22 -3.27
N THR A 53 5.38 -2.78 -3.47
CA THR A 53 6.03 -2.89 -4.78
C THR A 53 6.46 -4.32 -5.10
N ALA A 54 6.93 -5.09 -4.11
CA ALA A 54 7.16 -6.53 -4.29
C ALA A 54 5.86 -7.24 -4.69
N ALA A 55 4.75 -6.99 -3.98
CA ALA A 55 3.44 -7.56 -4.32
C ALA A 55 2.94 -7.12 -5.70
N PHE A 56 3.26 -5.89 -6.12
CA PHE A 56 2.97 -5.39 -7.46
C PHE A 56 3.75 -6.17 -8.53
N LEU A 57 5.07 -6.33 -8.38
CA LEU A 57 5.88 -7.12 -9.32
C LEU A 57 5.51 -8.60 -9.31
N GLU A 58 5.18 -9.18 -8.16
CA GLU A 58 4.64 -10.55 -8.07
C GLU A 58 3.33 -10.71 -8.84
N SER A 59 2.45 -9.69 -8.80
CA SER A 59 1.22 -9.68 -9.59
C SER A 59 1.50 -9.55 -11.09
N GLU A 60 2.54 -8.82 -11.47
CA GLU A 60 3.03 -8.77 -12.86
C GLU A 60 3.62 -10.11 -13.32
N LEU A 61 4.30 -10.84 -12.45
CA LEU A 61 4.79 -12.21 -12.74
C LEU A 61 3.64 -13.19 -12.94
N LEU A 62 2.55 -13.05 -12.16
CA LEU A 62 1.32 -13.81 -12.38
C LEU A 62 0.67 -13.43 -13.72
N ARG A 63 0.53 -12.14 -14.01
CA ARG A 63 -0.10 -11.61 -15.25
C ARG A 63 0.64 -12.04 -16.51
N THR A 64 1.97 -12.05 -16.47
CA THR A 64 2.84 -12.45 -17.60
C THR A 64 3.02 -13.97 -17.72
N GLY A 65 2.37 -14.76 -16.85
CA GLY A 65 2.43 -16.22 -16.88
C GLY A 65 3.75 -16.80 -16.37
N LYS A 66 4.58 -16.00 -15.70
CA LYS A 66 5.85 -16.46 -15.11
C LYS A 66 5.63 -17.38 -13.91
N GLY A 67 4.51 -17.20 -13.22
CA GLY A 67 4.07 -18.00 -12.07
C GLY A 67 4.15 -17.23 -10.76
N GLU A 68 3.94 -17.94 -9.65
CA GLU A 68 3.97 -17.38 -8.30
C GLU A 68 5.41 -17.30 -7.77
N PHE A 69 5.75 -16.14 -7.21
CA PHE A 69 7.02 -15.83 -6.58
C PHE A 69 6.79 -15.13 -5.24
N ASP A 70 7.73 -15.29 -4.33
CA ASP A 70 7.81 -14.56 -3.07
C ASP A 70 9.15 -13.82 -3.06
N LEU A 71 9.13 -12.51 -3.31
CA LEU A 71 10.33 -11.68 -3.45
C LEU A 71 10.75 -11.14 -2.08
N SER A 72 12.07 -11.11 -1.81
CA SER A 72 12.57 -10.57 -0.56
C SER A 72 12.43 -9.05 -0.50
N GLU A 73 11.53 -8.56 0.34
CA GLU A 73 11.36 -7.12 0.56
C GLU A 73 12.59 -6.52 1.23
N ILE A 74 13.16 -7.25 2.20
CA ILE A 74 14.25 -6.73 3.03
C ILE A 74 15.56 -6.64 2.26
N TYR A 75 15.75 -7.48 1.22
CA TYR A 75 16.90 -7.37 0.32
C TYR A 75 17.01 -5.95 -0.25
N ILE A 76 15.91 -5.36 -0.73
CA ILE A 76 15.92 -4.00 -1.26
C ILE A 76 15.91 -2.93 -0.16
N VAL A 77 15.21 -3.18 0.95
CA VAL A 77 15.23 -2.28 2.11
C VAL A 77 16.65 -2.04 2.64
N ARG A 78 17.51 -3.07 2.64
CA ARG A 78 18.92 -2.93 2.99
C ARG A 78 19.61 -1.86 2.13
N TYR A 79 19.40 -1.89 0.81
CA TYR A 79 20.01 -0.90 -0.09
C TYR A 79 19.40 0.48 0.05
N ASN A 80 18.10 0.60 0.35
CA ASN A 80 17.47 1.88 0.72
C ASN A 80 18.16 2.49 1.95
N TYR A 81 18.40 1.70 2.99
CA TYR A 81 19.14 2.16 4.16
C TYR A 81 20.53 2.69 3.82
N LEU A 82 21.29 1.99 2.96
CA LEU A 82 22.63 2.43 2.55
C LEU A 82 22.58 3.72 1.73
N LYS A 83 21.70 3.79 0.72
CA LYS A 83 21.62 4.96 -0.17
C LYS A 83 21.16 6.23 0.54
N ARG A 84 20.17 6.13 1.44
CA ARG A 84 19.71 7.31 2.19
C ARG A 84 20.77 7.81 3.20
N MET A 85 21.63 6.93 3.74
CA MET A 85 22.77 7.35 4.56
C MET A 85 23.76 8.17 3.72
N ASP A 86 24.00 7.75 2.48
CA ASP A 86 24.84 8.48 1.54
C ASP A 86 24.23 9.82 1.14
N ASP A 87 22.93 9.86 0.81
CA ASP A 87 22.20 11.12 0.54
C ASP A 87 22.27 12.07 1.75
N ASN A 88 21.99 11.57 2.95
CA ASN A 88 22.07 12.37 4.17
C ASN A 88 23.46 12.96 4.41
N TYR A 89 24.52 12.19 4.18
CA TYR A 89 25.89 12.69 4.30
C TYR A 89 26.15 13.84 3.30
N LEU A 90 25.77 13.65 2.03
CA LEU A 90 25.95 14.66 0.99
C LEU A 90 25.10 15.93 1.25
N ARG A 91 23.94 15.78 1.89
CA ARG A 91 23.09 16.88 2.35
C ARG A 91 23.49 17.45 3.71
N GLN A 92 24.65 17.07 4.24
CA GLN A 92 25.19 17.60 5.50
C GLN A 92 24.24 17.38 6.68
N GLY A 93 23.63 16.19 6.77
CA GLY A 93 22.70 15.83 7.84
C GLY A 93 21.24 16.25 7.61
N LYS A 94 20.90 16.72 6.40
CA LYS A 94 19.54 17.15 6.02
C LYS A 94 18.85 16.18 5.06
N GLY A 95 19.29 14.92 5.01
CA GLY A 95 18.60 13.87 4.24
C GLY A 95 17.51 13.18 5.07
N ASN A 96 16.69 12.36 4.42
CA ASN A 96 15.68 11.54 5.10
C ASN A 96 16.31 10.23 5.59
N LEU A 97 16.31 10.01 6.91
CA LEU A 97 16.73 8.74 7.54
C LEU A 97 15.52 7.95 8.10
N GLY A 98 14.31 8.31 7.69
CA GLY A 98 13.08 7.55 7.92
C GLY A 98 13.07 6.24 7.14
N GLN A 99 12.43 5.20 7.69
CA GLN A 99 12.47 3.83 7.12
C GLN A 99 11.74 3.70 5.77
N GLY A 100 10.87 4.67 5.47
CA GLY A 100 10.07 4.75 4.26
C GLY A 100 10.86 5.09 3.01
N SER A 101 10.16 5.01 1.88
CA SER A 101 10.57 5.33 0.52
C SER A 101 9.35 5.12 -0.40
N LEU A 102 9.54 5.21 -1.70
CA LEU A 102 8.47 5.08 -2.70
C LEU A 102 8.71 3.90 -3.64
N ALA A 103 7.75 3.62 -4.51
CA ALA A 103 7.76 2.41 -5.32
C ALA A 103 8.96 2.33 -6.27
N HIS A 104 9.39 3.47 -6.85
CA HIS A 104 10.57 3.50 -7.71
C HIS A 104 11.86 3.05 -7.00
N MET A 105 12.00 3.25 -5.68
CA MET A 105 13.20 2.80 -4.96
C MET A 105 13.32 1.27 -5.03
N PHE A 106 12.18 0.57 -5.00
CA PHE A 106 12.18 -0.89 -5.16
C PHE A 106 12.58 -1.30 -6.58
N THR A 107 11.94 -0.73 -7.61
CA THR A 107 12.24 -1.08 -9.01
C THR A 107 13.66 -0.71 -9.42
N ASN A 108 14.15 0.46 -9.00
CA ASN A 108 15.53 0.89 -9.22
C ASN A 108 16.51 -0.06 -8.51
N GLY A 109 16.17 -0.49 -7.29
CA GLY A 109 16.95 -1.49 -6.57
C GLY A 109 17.02 -2.84 -7.28
N VAL A 110 15.91 -3.31 -7.86
CA VAL A 110 15.88 -4.54 -8.67
C VAL A 110 16.77 -4.41 -9.91
N GLU A 111 16.77 -3.25 -10.58
CA GLU A 111 17.61 -3.00 -11.75
C GLU A 111 19.10 -2.92 -11.39
N GLU A 112 19.45 -2.22 -10.31
CA GLU A 112 20.84 -1.97 -9.90
C GLU A 112 21.47 -3.17 -9.18
N PHE A 113 20.73 -3.82 -8.29
CA PHE A 113 21.24 -4.84 -7.37
C PHE A 113 20.68 -6.24 -7.61
N GLY A 114 19.73 -6.39 -8.54
CA GLY A 114 18.97 -7.61 -8.70
C GLY A 114 17.97 -7.83 -7.57
N ILE A 115 17.48 -9.07 -7.43
CA ILE A 115 16.54 -9.45 -6.39
C ILE A 115 16.75 -10.91 -6.02
N VAL A 116 16.26 -11.33 -4.86
CA VAL A 116 16.31 -12.71 -4.39
C VAL A 116 14.94 -13.16 -3.87
N PRO A 117 14.64 -14.47 -3.87
CA PRO A 117 13.46 -15.02 -3.20
C PRO A 117 13.49 -14.77 -1.69
N GLN A 118 12.32 -14.66 -1.07
CA GLN A 118 12.18 -14.52 0.39
C GLN A 118 12.83 -15.68 1.17
N GLU A 119 12.79 -16.91 0.65
CA GLU A 119 13.45 -18.08 1.24
C GLU A 119 14.99 -18.01 1.25
N VAL A 120 15.57 -17.13 0.43
CA VAL A 120 17.02 -16.92 0.32
C VAL A 120 17.50 -15.80 1.24
N TYR A 121 16.67 -14.76 1.44
CA TYR A 121 17.01 -13.61 2.27
C TYR A 121 15.75 -13.11 2.99
N SER A 122 15.51 -13.58 4.21
CA SER A 122 14.33 -13.16 4.96
C SER A 122 14.45 -11.73 5.52
N GLY A 123 15.68 -11.26 5.70
CA GLY A 123 15.96 -9.99 6.38
C GLY A 123 15.85 -10.05 7.90
N ILE A 124 15.74 -11.24 8.50
CA ILE A 124 15.64 -11.42 9.94
C ILE A 124 16.83 -12.26 10.40
N ASN A 125 17.85 -11.60 10.94
CA ASN A 125 19.06 -12.22 11.48
C ASN A 125 19.32 -11.82 12.96
N TYR A 126 18.26 -11.45 13.68
CA TYR A 126 18.27 -11.01 15.08
C TYR A 126 17.14 -11.68 15.87
N ASP A 127 17.10 -11.47 17.18
CA ASP A 127 16.12 -12.07 18.10
C ASP A 127 14.72 -11.46 17.94
N SER A 128 14.05 -11.79 16.84
CA SER A 128 12.68 -11.42 16.57
C SER A 128 12.04 -12.42 15.60
N PRO A 129 10.78 -12.84 15.82
CA PRO A 129 10.07 -13.70 14.87
C PRO A 129 9.55 -12.95 13.63
N VAL A 130 9.56 -11.61 13.67
CA VAL A 130 9.03 -10.73 12.61
C VAL A 130 9.92 -9.51 12.43
N ASN A 131 9.74 -8.76 11.35
CA ASN A 131 10.49 -7.53 11.13
C ASN A 131 10.24 -6.49 12.24
N ASN A 132 11.34 -5.98 12.80
CA ASN A 132 11.35 -4.90 13.78
C ASN A 132 12.58 -4.03 13.58
N HIS A 133 12.40 -2.91 12.88
CA HIS A 133 13.53 -2.06 12.46
C HIS A 133 13.79 -0.91 13.44
N LYS A 134 13.13 -0.89 14.61
CA LYS A 134 13.26 0.21 15.58
C LYS A 134 14.70 0.41 16.05
N GLU A 135 15.39 -0.69 16.37
CA GLU A 135 16.75 -0.63 16.89
C GLU A 135 17.77 -0.34 15.77
N VAL A 136 17.76 -1.11 14.68
CA VAL A 136 18.67 -0.90 13.56
C VAL A 136 18.57 0.52 12.98
N ASN A 137 17.36 1.09 12.89
CA ASN A 137 17.19 2.47 12.42
C ASN A 137 17.80 3.50 13.38
N LYS A 138 17.76 3.26 14.70
CA LYS A 138 18.44 4.13 15.67
C LYS A 138 19.95 4.09 15.49
N PHE A 139 20.53 2.91 15.28
CA PHE A 139 21.98 2.79 15.02
C PHE A 139 22.37 3.44 13.70
N ILE A 140 21.59 3.26 12.64
CA ILE A 140 21.78 3.94 11.36
C ILE A 140 21.80 5.46 11.55
N ASN A 141 20.85 6.01 12.30
CA ASN A 141 20.79 7.46 12.55
C ASN A 141 22.01 7.95 13.33
N ALA A 142 22.43 7.23 14.37
CA ALA A 142 23.60 7.61 15.17
C ALA A 142 24.90 7.57 14.35
N ILE A 143 25.12 6.51 13.57
CA ILE A 143 26.31 6.38 12.72
C ILE A 143 26.32 7.46 11.62
N SER A 144 25.15 7.75 11.02
CA SER A 144 25.00 8.80 10.00
C SER A 144 25.33 10.18 10.56
N ALA A 145 24.85 10.50 11.77
CA ALA A 145 25.12 11.77 12.44
C ALA A 145 26.62 11.94 12.72
N ALA A 146 27.28 10.90 13.25
CA ALA A 146 28.71 10.92 13.53
C ALA A 146 29.54 11.17 12.25
N ALA A 147 29.19 10.54 11.14
CA ALA A 147 29.89 10.77 9.87
C ALA A 147 29.74 12.22 9.37
N VAL A 148 28.55 12.81 9.50
CA VAL A 148 28.29 14.21 9.15
C VAL A 148 29.10 15.16 10.02
N GLU A 149 29.13 14.95 11.34
CA GLU A 149 29.89 15.76 12.29
C GLU A 149 31.40 15.73 11.99
N LEU A 150 31.94 14.54 11.72
CA LEU A 150 33.34 14.34 11.37
C LEU A 150 33.69 14.85 9.96
N LYS A 151 32.68 15.09 9.11
CA LYS A 151 32.85 15.40 7.68
C LYS A 151 33.74 14.38 6.96
N GLN A 152 33.66 13.13 7.39
CA GLN A 152 34.50 12.05 6.87
C GLN A 152 33.75 10.71 6.93
N ARG A 153 33.94 9.88 5.90
CA ARG A 153 33.57 8.46 5.86
C ARG A 153 34.82 7.63 5.62
N SER A 154 35.40 7.07 6.67
CA SER A 154 36.62 6.26 6.57
C SER A 154 36.33 4.85 6.04
N PRO A 155 37.34 4.05 5.65
CA PRO A 155 37.14 2.63 5.35
C PRO A 155 36.45 1.85 6.49
N GLU A 156 36.68 2.22 7.75
CA GLU A 156 36.05 1.63 8.93
C GLU A 156 34.56 1.96 9.04
N TYR A 157 34.15 3.16 8.62
CA TYR A 157 32.73 3.53 8.53
C TYR A 157 31.96 2.55 7.64
N TYR A 158 32.50 2.23 6.45
CA TYR A 158 31.87 1.29 5.53
C TYR A 158 31.87 -0.15 6.08
N LYS A 159 32.94 -0.57 6.77
CA LYS A 159 32.97 -1.88 7.45
C LYS A 159 31.93 -1.96 8.58
N LEU A 160 31.81 -0.92 9.39
CA LEU A 160 30.86 -0.82 10.49
C LEU A 160 29.42 -0.94 9.99
N ILE A 161 29.06 -0.19 8.94
CA ILE A 161 27.70 -0.20 8.41
C ILE A 161 27.38 -1.54 7.76
N ASN A 162 28.27 -2.09 6.94
CA ASN A 162 28.03 -3.41 6.36
C ASN A 162 27.87 -4.48 7.44
N SER A 163 28.69 -4.41 8.50
CA SER A 163 28.57 -5.33 9.64
C SER A 163 27.23 -5.15 10.36
N LEU A 164 26.78 -3.91 10.59
CA LEU A 164 25.47 -3.63 11.17
C LEU A 164 24.34 -4.22 10.31
N MET A 165 24.38 -3.99 9.00
CA MET A 165 23.37 -4.53 8.09
C MET A 165 23.40 -6.07 8.06
N ASP A 166 24.57 -6.69 8.12
CA ASP A 166 24.69 -8.16 8.17
C ASP A 166 24.19 -8.74 9.50
N ILE A 167 24.45 -8.05 10.61
CA ILE A 167 23.95 -8.44 11.94
C ILE A 167 22.42 -8.46 11.93
N TYR A 168 21.75 -7.45 11.38
CA TYR A 168 20.28 -7.39 11.42
C TYR A 168 19.60 -8.10 10.25
N PHE A 169 20.10 -7.97 9.02
CA PHE A 169 19.41 -8.47 7.83
C PHE A 169 20.02 -9.74 7.26
N GLY A 170 21.22 -10.14 7.74
CA GLY A 170 21.99 -11.23 7.18
C GLY A 170 22.91 -10.76 6.04
N ALA A 171 23.95 -11.56 5.78
CA ALA A 171 24.89 -11.30 4.69
C ALA A 171 24.21 -11.47 3.32
N VAL A 172 24.49 -10.56 2.39
CA VAL A 172 23.93 -10.62 1.04
C VAL A 172 24.51 -11.82 0.28
N PRO A 173 23.69 -12.75 -0.24
CA PRO A 173 24.18 -13.93 -0.94
C PRO A 173 24.74 -13.54 -2.31
N GLN A 174 26.00 -13.90 -2.57
CA GLN A 174 26.62 -13.74 -3.89
C GLN A 174 26.01 -14.71 -4.91
N THR A 175 25.71 -15.92 -4.45
CA THR A 175 25.01 -16.96 -5.22
C THR A 175 24.05 -17.72 -4.31
N PHE A 176 23.00 -18.29 -4.89
CA PHE A 176 22.03 -19.13 -4.20
C PHE A 176 21.40 -20.13 -5.16
N THR A 177 20.82 -21.21 -4.63
CA THR A 177 20.08 -22.19 -5.42
C THR A 177 18.59 -21.92 -5.30
N TYR A 178 17.90 -21.83 -6.44
CA TYR A 178 16.44 -21.72 -6.50
C TYR A 178 15.90 -22.75 -7.50
N LYS A 179 14.97 -23.61 -7.08
CA LYS A 179 14.39 -24.70 -7.89
C LYS A 179 15.45 -25.52 -8.66
N GLY A 180 16.55 -25.87 -7.98
CA GLY A 180 17.64 -26.70 -8.51
C GLY A 180 18.61 -26.00 -9.46
N LYS A 181 18.50 -24.68 -9.66
CA LYS A 181 19.44 -23.88 -10.46
C LYS A 181 20.15 -22.85 -9.60
N SER A 182 21.43 -22.61 -9.89
CA SER A 182 22.23 -21.57 -9.22
C SER A 182 22.02 -20.22 -9.89
N TYR A 183 21.85 -19.18 -9.08
CA TYR A 183 21.66 -17.79 -9.50
C TYR A 183 22.53 -16.83 -8.68
N THR A 184 22.89 -15.70 -9.29
CA THR A 184 23.21 -14.46 -8.57
C THR A 184 21.95 -13.62 -8.44
N PRO A 185 21.86 -12.62 -7.55
CA PRO A 185 20.68 -11.74 -7.47
C PRO A 185 20.32 -11.06 -8.80
N VAL A 186 21.32 -10.56 -9.52
CA VAL A 186 21.13 -9.96 -10.87
C VAL A 186 20.69 -11.02 -11.88
N GLY A 187 21.26 -12.23 -11.82
CA GLY A 187 20.85 -13.34 -12.67
C GLY A 187 19.40 -13.78 -12.42
N PHE A 188 18.97 -13.75 -11.16
CA PHE A 188 17.60 -14.07 -10.78
C PHE A 188 16.62 -12.98 -11.24
N ALA A 189 16.94 -11.69 -11.08
CA ALA A 189 16.15 -10.60 -11.63
C ALA A 189 15.95 -10.72 -13.16
N LYS A 190 17.03 -11.02 -13.91
CA LYS A 190 16.94 -11.31 -15.35
C LYS A 190 16.07 -12.54 -15.64
N PHE A 191 16.16 -13.56 -14.79
CA PHE A 191 15.31 -14.75 -14.91
C PHE A 191 13.83 -14.43 -14.71
N LEU A 192 13.45 -13.47 -13.84
CA LEU A 192 12.05 -13.06 -13.67
C LEU A 192 11.45 -12.50 -14.97
N GLY A 193 12.27 -11.81 -15.79
CA GLY A 193 11.88 -11.37 -17.13
C GLY A 193 11.02 -10.10 -17.17
N LEU A 194 10.92 -9.38 -16.05
CA LEU A 194 10.33 -8.04 -16.00
C LEU A 194 11.39 -7.00 -16.36
N ASN A 195 10.99 -5.96 -17.09
CA ASN A 195 11.82 -4.80 -17.39
C ASN A 195 11.36 -3.63 -16.53
N MET A 196 12.22 -3.17 -15.62
CA MET A 196 11.85 -2.13 -14.65
C MET A 196 11.48 -0.80 -15.32
N SER A 197 11.98 -0.55 -16.53
CA SER A 197 11.61 0.63 -17.31
C SER A 197 10.19 0.61 -17.86
N ASP A 198 9.47 -0.51 -17.79
CA ASP A 198 8.06 -0.61 -18.21
C ASP A 198 7.09 -0.09 -17.15
N TYR A 199 7.58 0.24 -15.95
CA TYR A 199 6.79 0.80 -14.86
C TYR A 199 7.04 2.29 -14.72
N VAL A 200 5.97 3.05 -14.51
CA VAL A 200 6.02 4.49 -14.37
C VAL A 200 5.15 4.94 -13.22
N GLU A 201 5.56 6.01 -12.56
CA GLU A 201 4.77 6.65 -11.52
C GLU A 201 4.03 7.87 -12.05
N ILE A 202 2.78 7.99 -11.62
CA ILE A 202 1.83 9.02 -12.04
C ILE A 202 1.25 9.68 -10.80
N THR A 203 1.06 11.00 -10.86
CA THR A 203 0.43 11.81 -9.82
C THR A 203 -0.57 12.80 -10.42
N SER A 204 -1.22 13.58 -9.56
CA SER A 204 -2.18 14.60 -9.94
C SER A 204 -2.18 15.76 -8.96
N PHE A 205 -1.43 16.82 -9.28
CA PHE A 205 -1.38 18.06 -8.51
C PHE A 205 -1.31 19.28 -9.43
N SER A 206 -2.05 20.33 -9.09
CA SER A 206 -2.23 21.51 -9.96
C SER A 206 -1.14 22.57 -9.82
N HIS A 207 -0.30 22.51 -8.79
CA HIS A 207 0.91 23.34 -8.68
C HIS A 207 2.01 22.90 -9.66
N ILE A 208 1.92 21.67 -10.18
CA ILE A 208 2.78 21.13 -11.22
C ILE A 208 2.04 21.24 -12.56
N PRO A 209 2.68 21.69 -13.66
CA PRO A 209 2.06 21.66 -14.98
C PRO A 209 1.64 20.24 -15.39
N PHE A 210 0.41 20.06 -15.87
CA PHE A 210 -0.06 18.77 -16.37
C PHE A 210 0.70 18.34 -17.63
N TYR A 211 0.77 17.02 -17.82
CA TYR A 211 1.48 16.34 -18.90
C TYR A 211 3.00 16.61 -18.91
N LYS A 212 3.56 16.94 -17.75
CA LYS A 212 4.99 17.07 -17.50
C LYS A 212 5.43 16.10 -16.43
N LYS A 213 6.73 15.83 -16.41
CA LYS A 213 7.39 15.16 -15.29
C LYS A 213 7.80 16.19 -14.25
N SER A 214 7.62 15.87 -12.99
CA SER A 214 8.15 16.65 -11.87
C SER A 214 8.48 15.75 -10.68
N VAL A 215 9.31 16.26 -9.79
CA VAL A 215 9.46 15.72 -8.44
C VAL A 215 8.23 16.12 -7.64
N ILE A 216 7.72 15.23 -6.79
CA ILE A 216 6.71 15.54 -5.77
C ILE A 216 7.45 15.75 -4.45
N GLU A 217 7.11 16.82 -3.73
CA GLU A 217 7.76 17.24 -2.48
C GLU A 217 7.27 16.46 -1.27
N VAL A 218 7.51 15.15 -1.26
CA VAL A 218 7.27 14.27 -0.10
C VAL A 218 8.59 13.78 0.51
N PRO A 219 8.69 13.62 1.84
CA PRO A 219 9.95 13.24 2.49
C PRO A 219 10.56 11.94 1.96
N ASP A 220 9.73 10.97 1.62
CA ASP A 220 10.15 9.63 1.18
C ASP A 220 10.64 9.59 -0.28
N ASN A 221 10.41 10.66 -1.06
CA ASN A 221 11.03 10.89 -2.38
C ASN A 221 12.44 11.52 -2.25
N TRP A 222 13.26 10.96 -1.35
CA TRP A 222 14.57 11.51 -1.00
C TRP A 222 15.58 11.44 -2.16
N ASP A 223 15.37 10.54 -3.13
CA ASP A 223 16.18 10.36 -4.33
C ASP A 223 15.71 11.20 -5.53
N HIS A 224 14.67 12.02 -5.35
CA HIS A 224 14.15 13.00 -6.33
C HIS A 224 13.68 12.34 -7.64
N ALA A 225 13.07 11.16 -7.55
CA ALA A 225 12.45 10.54 -8.71
C ALA A 225 11.34 11.43 -9.30
N SER A 226 11.16 11.31 -10.61
CA SER A 226 10.21 12.12 -11.38
C SER A 226 8.93 11.35 -11.71
N PHE A 227 7.80 11.99 -11.46
CA PHE A 227 6.45 11.48 -11.65
C PHE A 227 5.80 12.16 -12.86
N TYR A 228 5.01 11.43 -13.65
CA TYR A 228 4.14 12.05 -14.64
C TYR A 228 2.94 12.69 -13.94
N ASN A 229 2.62 13.95 -14.26
CA ASN A 229 1.49 14.64 -13.65
C ASN A 229 0.30 14.77 -14.63
N ILE A 230 -0.91 14.40 -14.23
CA ILE A 230 -2.13 14.48 -15.05
C ILE A 230 -3.34 15.01 -14.26
N PRO A 231 -4.40 15.51 -14.93
CA PRO A 231 -5.63 15.94 -14.25
C PRO A 231 -6.28 14.80 -13.44
N LEU A 232 -6.95 15.12 -12.34
CA LEU A 232 -7.50 14.13 -11.39
C LEU A 232 -8.44 13.10 -12.05
N ASP A 233 -9.30 13.51 -12.97
CA ASP A 233 -10.20 12.57 -13.65
C ASP A 233 -9.43 11.58 -14.54
N GLU A 234 -8.35 12.03 -15.17
CA GLU A 234 -7.44 11.16 -15.94
C GLU A 234 -6.64 10.24 -15.01
N PHE A 235 -6.18 10.74 -13.85
CA PHE A 235 -5.52 9.94 -12.82
C PHE A 235 -6.38 8.76 -12.36
N ILE A 236 -7.65 9.00 -12.06
CA ILE A 236 -8.58 7.93 -11.71
C ILE A 236 -8.86 7.01 -12.91
N SER A 237 -8.97 7.56 -14.12
CA SER A 237 -9.15 6.75 -15.33
C SER A 237 -7.97 5.82 -15.60
N VAL A 238 -6.74 6.21 -15.25
CA VAL A 238 -5.56 5.33 -15.32
C VAL A 238 -5.71 4.14 -14.37
N ILE A 239 -6.09 4.41 -13.11
CA ILE A 239 -6.30 3.35 -12.11
C ILE A 239 -7.40 2.39 -12.56
N ASP A 240 -8.55 2.93 -12.97
CA ASP A 240 -9.70 2.14 -13.43
C ASP A 240 -9.34 1.29 -14.66
N ASN A 241 -8.69 1.89 -15.67
CA ASN A 241 -8.30 1.17 -16.89
C ASN A 241 -7.28 0.06 -16.61
N ALA A 242 -6.31 0.32 -15.73
CA ALA A 242 -5.32 -0.69 -15.34
C ALA A 242 -6.01 -1.90 -14.72
N LEU A 243 -6.85 -1.68 -13.71
CA LEU A 243 -7.57 -2.73 -13.01
C LEU A 243 -8.51 -3.50 -13.95
N MET A 244 -9.29 -2.80 -14.77
CA MET A 244 -10.22 -3.46 -15.70
C MET A 244 -9.49 -4.28 -16.78
N SER A 245 -8.31 -3.84 -17.20
CA SER A 245 -7.47 -4.51 -18.21
C SER A 245 -6.61 -5.66 -17.66
N GLY A 246 -6.76 -6.02 -16.39
CA GLY A 246 -6.06 -7.16 -15.79
C GLY A 246 -4.73 -6.83 -15.11
N TYR A 247 -4.39 -5.55 -14.97
CA TYR A 247 -3.21 -5.09 -14.24
C TYR A 247 -3.56 -4.77 -12.78
N THR A 248 -2.57 -4.79 -11.90
CA THR A 248 -2.67 -4.21 -10.55
C THR A 248 -2.09 -2.80 -10.53
N VAL A 249 -2.25 -2.08 -9.42
CA VAL A 249 -1.71 -0.72 -9.26
C VAL A 249 -1.01 -0.62 -7.91
N CYS A 250 0.28 -0.29 -7.88
CA CYS A 250 0.94 0.05 -6.62
C CYS A 250 0.51 1.46 -6.23
N TRP A 251 -0.24 1.57 -5.15
CA TRP A 251 -0.84 2.81 -4.68
C TRP A 251 -0.05 3.37 -3.52
N ASP A 252 0.13 4.68 -3.56
CA ASP A 252 0.80 5.47 -2.55
C ASP A 252 -0.14 6.58 -2.10
N GLY A 253 -0.30 6.76 -0.79
CA GLY A 253 -1.17 7.79 -0.25
C GLY A 253 -1.24 7.87 1.27
N ASP A 254 -2.10 8.77 1.71
CA ASP A 254 -2.34 9.04 3.12
C ASP A 254 -3.37 8.06 3.71
N VAL A 255 -3.01 7.42 4.82
CA VAL A 255 -3.92 6.55 5.60
C VAL A 255 -4.11 7.01 7.04
N SER A 256 -3.59 8.18 7.40
CA SER A 256 -3.68 8.81 8.72
C SER A 256 -5.04 9.46 9.00
N GLU A 257 -6.05 9.07 8.21
CA GLU A 257 -7.42 9.54 8.30
C GLU A 257 -8.29 8.65 9.18
N LYS A 258 -9.19 9.26 9.97
CA LYS A 258 -10.19 8.49 10.74
C LYS A 258 -11.11 7.64 9.86
N GLY A 259 -11.28 8.04 8.60
CA GLY A 259 -12.02 7.29 7.60
C GLY A 259 -11.33 6.02 7.12
N PHE A 260 -10.01 5.88 7.34
CA PHE A 260 -9.26 4.67 7.05
C PHE A 260 -9.35 3.69 8.22
N SER A 261 -10.00 2.54 8.03
CA SER A 261 -10.14 1.53 9.08
C SER A 261 -9.75 0.15 8.56
N HIS A 262 -8.52 -0.26 8.88
CA HIS A 262 -8.06 -1.60 8.54
C HIS A 262 -8.88 -2.70 9.21
N THR A 263 -9.25 -2.52 10.49
CA THR A 263 -10.09 -3.48 11.25
C THR A 263 -11.45 -3.70 10.59
N ASN A 264 -12.08 -2.63 10.10
CA ASN A 264 -13.32 -2.72 9.33
C ASN A 264 -13.07 -3.02 7.84
N GLY A 265 -11.82 -3.08 7.37
CA GLY A 265 -11.51 -3.35 5.96
C GLY A 265 -12.13 -2.36 4.99
N VAL A 266 -12.24 -1.08 5.37
CA VAL A 266 -12.81 -0.02 4.52
C VAL A 266 -12.08 1.31 4.74
N ALA A 267 -11.96 2.12 3.68
CA ALA A 267 -11.55 3.52 3.77
C ALA A 267 -12.60 4.42 3.09
N ILE A 268 -13.08 5.43 3.79
CA ILE A 268 -14.15 6.36 3.35
C ILE A 268 -13.75 7.81 3.57
N ASN A 269 -14.32 8.72 2.80
CA ASN A 269 -14.13 10.17 2.87
C ASN A 269 -15.49 10.89 3.06
N PRO A 270 -16.10 10.80 4.26
CA PRO A 270 -17.49 11.20 4.45
C PRO A 270 -17.72 12.71 4.36
N ASN A 271 -18.84 13.10 3.76
CA ASN A 271 -19.30 14.49 3.70
C ASN A 271 -20.32 14.77 4.82
N VAL A 272 -19.84 15.23 5.98
CA VAL A 272 -20.71 15.49 7.15
C VAL A 272 -21.66 16.68 7.01
N GLN A 273 -21.45 17.52 5.98
CA GLN A 273 -22.33 18.65 5.69
C GLN A 273 -23.52 18.23 4.82
N GLU A 274 -23.39 17.13 4.09
CA GLU A 274 -24.42 16.66 3.15
C GLU A 274 -25.40 15.70 3.83
N ILE A 275 -26.38 16.28 4.52
CA ILE A 275 -27.44 15.54 5.21
C ILE A 275 -28.74 15.41 4.39
N ALA A 276 -28.86 16.16 3.29
CA ALA A 276 -30.08 16.22 2.49
C ALA A 276 -30.43 14.89 1.81
N ASN A 277 -29.40 14.13 1.42
CA ASN A 277 -29.51 12.85 0.71
C ASN A 277 -29.59 11.64 1.66
N LEU A 278 -29.67 11.87 2.98
CA LEU A 278 -29.85 10.81 3.95
C LEU A 278 -31.32 10.35 4.01
N SER A 279 -31.54 9.14 4.53
CA SER A 279 -32.90 8.68 4.86
C SER A 279 -33.58 9.64 5.83
N THR A 280 -34.92 9.67 5.85
CA THR A 280 -35.68 10.57 6.73
C THR A 280 -35.29 10.40 8.20
N GLU A 281 -35.07 9.16 8.65
CA GLU A 281 -34.66 8.84 10.01
C GLU A 281 -33.24 9.33 10.33
N ASP A 282 -32.27 9.07 9.44
CA ASP A 282 -30.89 9.52 9.64
C ASP A 282 -30.80 11.04 9.59
N ARG A 283 -31.53 11.68 8.68
CA ARG A 283 -31.55 13.15 8.57
C ARG A 283 -32.07 13.78 9.85
N ALA A 284 -33.21 13.31 10.37
CA ALA A 284 -33.78 13.81 11.62
C ALA A 284 -32.84 13.58 12.84
N ARG A 285 -32.05 12.50 12.81
CA ARG A 285 -31.01 12.24 13.81
C ARG A 285 -29.81 13.19 13.66
N PHE A 286 -29.31 13.38 12.45
CA PHE A 286 -28.11 14.19 12.15
C PHE A 286 -28.36 15.70 12.26
N GLU A 287 -29.58 16.17 12.00
CA GLU A 287 -29.99 17.57 12.22
C GLU A 287 -29.80 18.01 13.68
N LYS A 288 -29.83 17.07 14.62
CA LYS A 288 -29.65 17.33 16.06
C LYS A 288 -28.20 17.16 16.54
N MET A 289 -27.29 16.74 15.65
CA MET A 289 -25.89 16.44 15.97
C MET A 289 -24.94 17.54 15.51
N THR A 290 -23.88 17.79 16.27
CA THR A 290 -22.73 18.59 15.81
C THR A 290 -21.95 17.85 14.71
N PRO A 291 -21.11 18.53 13.91
CA PRO A 291 -20.23 17.85 12.94
C PRO A 291 -19.36 16.75 13.56
N GLU A 292 -18.85 16.95 14.77
CA GLU A 292 -18.02 15.99 15.50
C GLU A 292 -18.81 14.74 15.89
N GLU A 293 -20.04 14.91 16.36
CA GLU A 293 -20.96 13.82 16.69
C GLU A 293 -21.31 13.02 15.43
N ARG A 294 -21.55 13.69 14.30
CA ARG A 294 -21.77 13.02 13.00
C ARG A 294 -20.57 12.19 12.59
N TYR A 295 -19.36 12.75 12.66
CA TYR A 295 -18.14 11.98 12.38
C TYR A 295 -18.01 10.76 13.30
N SER A 296 -18.24 10.94 14.61
CA SER A 296 -18.18 9.83 15.57
C SER A 296 -19.18 8.71 15.25
N ASP A 297 -20.36 9.06 14.73
CA ASP A 297 -21.35 8.07 14.29
C ASP A 297 -20.95 7.37 12.99
N ILE A 298 -20.50 8.12 11.99
CA ILE A 298 -20.06 7.59 10.69
C ILE A 298 -18.89 6.62 10.87
N TYR A 299 -17.90 6.97 11.70
CA TYR A 299 -16.72 6.14 11.96
C TYR A 299 -16.98 4.92 12.85
N LYS A 300 -18.26 4.59 13.11
CA LYS A 300 -18.64 3.24 13.57
C LYS A 300 -18.67 2.23 12.42
N PHE A 301 -18.64 2.69 11.16
CA PHE A 301 -18.66 1.85 9.94
C PHE A 301 -19.87 0.89 9.86
N GLN A 302 -20.98 1.29 10.49
CA GLN A 302 -22.22 0.52 10.55
C GLN A 302 -23.17 0.80 9.38
N LYS A 303 -22.94 1.86 8.61
CA LYS A 303 -23.77 2.28 7.49
C LYS A 303 -22.97 3.12 6.50
N ILE A 304 -23.38 3.09 5.24
CA ILE A 304 -22.84 3.95 4.18
C ILE A 304 -23.43 5.35 4.29
N PHE A 305 -22.58 6.36 4.17
CA PHE A 305 -22.95 7.77 4.15
C PHE A 305 -22.42 8.44 2.87
N PRO A 306 -23.01 9.57 2.44
CA PRO A 306 -22.46 10.37 1.34
C PRO A 306 -21.00 10.75 1.59
N GLU A 307 -20.20 10.70 0.54
CA GLU A 307 -18.78 11.02 0.57
C GLU A 307 -18.51 12.32 -0.20
N VAL A 308 -17.39 12.98 0.10
CA VAL A 308 -17.03 14.25 -0.55
C VAL A 308 -16.87 14.04 -2.05
N ASN A 309 -17.49 14.88 -2.87
CA ASN A 309 -17.19 14.93 -4.29
C ASN A 309 -15.87 15.68 -4.51
N VAL A 310 -14.76 14.93 -4.54
CA VAL A 310 -13.40 15.50 -4.58
C VAL A 310 -13.11 16.11 -5.96
N THR A 311 -12.84 17.42 -5.98
CA THR A 311 -12.34 18.14 -7.17
C THR A 311 -10.82 18.27 -7.13
N GLN A 312 -10.21 18.70 -8.24
CA GLN A 312 -8.77 18.98 -8.31
C GLN A 312 -8.34 20.00 -7.23
N GLU A 313 -9.16 21.02 -6.97
CA GLU A 313 -8.88 22.07 -5.98
C GLU A 313 -8.97 21.54 -4.54
N ILE A 314 -9.95 20.67 -4.25
CA ILE A 314 -10.06 20.03 -2.93
C ILE A 314 -8.82 19.16 -2.68
N ARG A 315 -8.43 18.36 -3.68
CA ARG A 315 -7.23 17.52 -3.61
C ARG A 315 -5.96 18.34 -3.41
N GLN A 316 -5.75 19.39 -4.21
CA GLN A 316 -4.58 20.27 -4.10
C GLN A 316 -4.51 20.93 -2.72
N ARG A 317 -5.63 21.44 -2.20
CA ARG A 317 -5.69 22.04 -0.86
C ARG A 317 -5.30 21.05 0.23
N GLY A 318 -5.70 19.78 0.09
CA GLY A 318 -5.35 18.71 1.03
C GLY A 318 -3.84 18.46 1.12
N TYR A 319 -3.14 18.53 -0.02
CA TYR A 319 -1.68 18.45 -0.07
C TYR A 319 -1.02 19.69 0.55
N GLU A 320 -1.42 20.89 0.13
CA GLU A 320 -0.80 22.15 0.57
C GLU A 320 -1.03 22.50 2.04
N ASN A 321 -2.10 21.99 2.65
CA ASN A 321 -2.39 22.17 4.06
C ASN A 321 -1.94 20.99 4.94
N PHE A 322 -1.25 20.00 4.35
CA PHE A 322 -0.71 18.81 5.01
C PHE A 322 -1.74 17.93 5.70
N THR A 323 -3.01 17.96 5.26
CA THR A 323 -4.01 16.95 5.62
C THR A 323 -3.94 15.72 4.72
N THR A 324 -3.12 15.77 3.67
CA THR A 324 -2.78 14.63 2.83
C THR A 324 -1.28 14.64 2.62
N THR A 325 -0.62 13.68 3.24
CA THR A 325 0.83 13.47 3.19
C THR A 325 1.16 12.07 2.72
N ASP A 326 2.44 11.84 2.45
CA ASP A 326 2.97 10.52 2.15
C ASP A 326 3.17 9.71 3.44
N ASP A 327 2.49 8.56 3.57
CA ASP A 327 2.53 7.74 4.78
C ASP A 327 2.49 6.23 4.48
N HIS A 328 1.77 5.76 3.45
CA HIS A 328 1.61 4.32 3.25
C HIS A 328 1.38 3.87 1.81
N LEU A 329 2.09 2.80 1.43
CA LEU A 329 1.93 2.13 0.14
C LEU A 329 1.20 0.79 0.26
N MET A 330 0.32 0.51 -0.70
CA MET A 330 -0.48 -0.72 -0.80
C MET A 330 -0.66 -1.13 -2.27
N LEU A 331 -1.30 -2.28 -2.51
CA LEU A 331 -1.58 -2.75 -3.86
C LEU A 331 -3.09 -2.76 -4.15
N LEU A 332 -3.54 -2.00 -5.16
CA LEU A 332 -4.90 -2.13 -5.68
C LEU A 332 -4.96 -3.33 -6.63
N THR A 333 -5.93 -4.21 -6.38
CA THR A 333 -6.07 -5.50 -7.06
C THR A 333 -7.40 -5.64 -7.79
N GLY A 334 -8.31 -4.68 -7.68
CA GLY A 334 -9.57 -4.72 -8.39
C GLY A 334 -10.58 -3.69 -7.92
N ILE A 335 -11.81 -3.87 -8.35
CA ILE A 335 -12.93 -2.95 -8.11
C ILE A 335 -14.11 -3.77 -7.58
N VAL A 336 -14.77 -3.24 -6.54
CA VAL A 336 -16.05 -3.73 -6.02
C VAL A 336 -17.07 -2.61 -6.00
N LYS A 337 -18.35 -2.96 -5.87
CA LYS A 337 -19.42 -2.03 -5.51
C LYS A 337 -20.02 -2.40 -4.17
N ASP A 338 -20.41 -1.39 -3.39
CA ASP A 338 -21.23 -1.63 -2.21
C ASP A 338 -22.71 -1.89 -2.60
N GLN A 339 -23.55 -2.13 -1.59
CA GLN A 339 -24.99 -2.36 -1.80
C GLN A 339 -25.78 -1.16 -2.35
N ASN A 340 -25.20 0.04 -2.34
CA ASN A 340 -25.78 1.26 -2.91
C ASN A 340 -25.22 1.55 -4.32
N GLY A 341 -24.29 0.74 -4.81
CA GLY A 341 -23.65 0.89 -6.13
C GLY A 341 -22.42 1.80 -6.13
N ASN A 342 -21.95 2.27 -4.98
CA ASN A 342 -20.74 3.11 -4.90
C ASN A 342 -19.49 2.27 -5.18
N LYS A 343 -18.53 2.86 -5.91
CA LYS A 343 -17.29 2.20 -6.32
C LYS A 343 -16.25 2.21 -5.20
N TYR A 344 -15.63 1.06 -4.96
CA TYR A 344 -14.46 0.90 -4.09
C TYR A 344 -13.36 0.11 -4.81
N TYR A 345 -12.12 0.33 -4.39
CA TYR A 345 -10.94 -0.39 -4.85
C TYR A 345 -10.55 -1.47 -3.84
N ILE A 346 -10.35 -2.69 -4.32
CA ILE A 346 -9.86 -3.82 -3.52
C ILE A 346 -8.37 -3.61 -3.26
N THR A 347 -8.00 -3.38 -2.01
CA THR A 347 -6.64 -2.97 -1.63
C THR A 347 -6.00 -4.04 -0.76
N LYS A 348 -4.93 -4.66 -1.25
CA LYS A 348 -4.07 -5.59 -0.52
C LYS A 348 -3.12 -4.78 0.36
N ASN A 349 -3.23 -4.95 1.68
CA ASN A 349 -2.32 -4.34 2.64
C ASN A 349 -1.19 -5.32 3.02
N SER A 350 -0.21 -4.83 3.80
CA SER A 350 0.96 -5.58 4.28
C SER A 350 1.00 -5.68 5.81
N TRP A 351 -0.17 -5.78 6.47
CA TRP A 351 -0.29 -5.86 7.93
C TRP A 351 -0.76 -7.23 8.45
N GLY A 352 -0.60 -8.27 7.62
CA GLY A 352 -1.06 -9.62 7.91
C GLY A 352 -2.56 -9.85 7.66
N THR A 353 -2.97 -11.11 7.82
CA THR A 353 -4.32 -11.58 7.47
C THR A 353 -5.33 -11.45 8.60
N ASP A 354 -4.87 -11.39 9.84
CA ASP A 354 -5.71 -11.70 11.01
C ASP A 354 -6.36 -10.46 11.63
N ARG A 355 -6.01 -9.26 11.15
CA ARG A 355 -6.46 -7.98 11.71
C ARG A 355 -7.80 -7.52 11.17
N ASN A 356 -8.36 -8.22 10.18
CA ASN A 356 -9.71 -7.97 9.67
C ASN A 356 -10.31 -9.22 9.00
N ARG A 357 -11.62 -9.19 8.75
CA ARG A 357 -12.37 -10.30 8.12
C ARG A 357 -12.10 -10.48 6.63
N PHE A 358 -11.38 -9.56 6.00
CA PHE A 358 -11.08 -9.55 4.57
C PHE A 358 -9.69 -10.14 4.28
N GLY A 359 -9.11 -10.88 5.21
CA GLY A 359 -7.83 -11.56 5.02
C GLY A 359 -6.67 -10.58 4.81
N GLY A 360 -6.72 -9.40 5.43
CA GLY A 360 -5.71 -8.35 5.29
C GLY A 360 -5.97 -7.37 4.13
N TYR A 361 -7.02 -7.59 3.34
CA TYR A 361 -7.49 -6.62 2.37
C TYR A 361 -8.37 -5.55 3.02
N LEU A 362 -8.54 -4.42 2.32
CA LEU A 362 -9.53 -3.40 2.63
C LEU A 362 -10.13 -2.85 1.33
N ASN A 363 -11.23 -2.13 1.43
CA ASN A 363 -11.93 -1.55 0.28
C ASN A 363 -11.93 -0.02 0.41
N MET A 364 -11.17 0.67 -0.45
CA MET A 364 -11.07 2.14 -0.42
C MET A 364 -12.09 2.75 -1.36
N SER A 365 -12.90 3.69 -0.89
CA SER A 365 -13.88 4.37 -1.75
C SER A 365 -13.18 5.18 -2.84
N GLU A 366 -13.87 5.41 -3.96
CA GLU A 366 -13.34 6.31 -4.99
C GLU A 366 -13.06 7.72 -4.45
N SER A 367 -13.91 8.24 -3.57
CA SER A 367 -13.68 9.55 -2.96
C SER A 367 -12.41 9.57 -2.11
N PHE A 368 -12.17 8.51 -1.33
CA PHE A 368 -10.93 8.38 -0.54
C PHE A 368 -9.71 8.32 -1.45
N VAL A 369 -9.72 7.49 -2.50
CA VAL A 369 -8.59 7.40 -3.46
C VAL A 369 -8.37 8.74 -4.17
N LYS A 370 -9.42 9.44 -4.62
CA LYS A 370 -9.30 10.79 -5.21
C LYS A 370 -8.66 11.79 -4.25
N ALA A 371 -9.04 11.79 -2.99
CA ALA A 371 -8.52 12.74 -2.00
C ALA A 371 -7.10 12.39 -1.55
N LYS A 372 -6.81 11.12 -1.28
CA LYS A 372 -5.69 10.70 -0.44
C LYS A 372 -4.52 10.05 -1.16
N SER A 373 -4.66 9.68 -2.43
CA SER A 373 -3.50 9.20 -3.21
C SER A 373 -2.45 10.30 -3.30
N ILE A 374 -1.17 9.99 -3.19
CA ILE A 374 -0.05 10.86 -3.58
C ILE A 374 0.38 10.48 -5.00
N SER A 375 0.62 9.19 -5.24
CA SER A 375 1.04 8.67 -6.54
C SER A 375 0.53 7.25 -6.79
N VAL A 376 0.69 6.77 -8.01
CA VAL A 376 0.53 5.35 -8.35
C VAL A 376 1.65 4.90 -9.29
N MET A 377 2.18 3.70 -9.07
CA MET A 377 3.00 3.01 -10.07
C MET A 377 2.14 2.02 -10.86
N VAL A 378 2.28 2.09 -12.19
CA VAL A 378 1.56 1.23 -13.14
C VAL A 378 2.49 0.75 -14.25
N HIS A 379 2.14 -0.37 -14.89
CA HIS A 379 2.77 -0.77 -16.14
C HIS A 379 2.32 0.17 -17.26
N LYS A 380 3.23 0.63 -18.13
CA LYS A 380 2.92 1.61 -19.19
C LYS A 380 1.73 1.20 -20.04
N GLU A 381 1.65 -0.08 -20.44
CA GLU A 381 0.54 -0.58 -21.27
C GLU A 381 -0.84 -0.52 -20.60
N SER A 382 -0.90 -0.38 -19.27
CA SER A 382 -2.16 -0.29 -18.53
C SER A 382 -2.76 1.12 -18.53
N ILE A 383 -2.02 2.13 -19.00
CA ILE A 383 -2.47 3.51 -19.13
C ILE A 383 -3.32 3.64 -20.41
N PRO A 384 -4.49 4.32 -20.39
CA PRO A 384 -5.27 4.60 -21.59
C PRO A 384 -4.45 5.23 -22.72
N ALA A 385 -4.67 4.78 -23.96
CA ALA A 385 -3.81 5.11 -25.10
C ALA A 385 -3.72 6.62 -25.38
N ASP A 386 -4.82 7.36 -25.19
CA ASP A 386 -4.86 8.81 -25.35
C ASP A 386 -4.04 9.53 -24.26
N ILE A 387 -4.11 9.07 -23.00
CA ILE A 387 -3.30 9.58 -21.89
C ILE A 387 -1.81 9.26 -22.13
N ARG A 388 -1.46 8.03 -22.53
CA ARG A 388 -0.07 7.66 -22.88
C ARG A 388 0.52 8.59 -23.93
N LYS A 389 -0.26 8.89 -24.97
CA LYS A 389 0.15 9.81 -26.04
C LYS A 389 0.40 11.22 -25.49
N LYS A 390 -0.47 11.75 -24.62
CA LYS A 390 -0.27 13.07 -23.97
C LYS A 390 1.00 13.09 -23.11
N LEU A 391 1.32 11.97 -22.46
CA LEU A 391 2.52 11.81 -21.62
C LEU A 391 3.81 11.53 -22.40
N GLY A 392 3.71 11.25 -23.71
CA GLY A 392 4.87 10.85 -24.51
C GLY A 392 5.43 9.48 -24.13
N ILE A 393 4.59 8.61 -23.55
CA ILE A 393 4.95 7.23 -23.23
C ILE A 393 4.73 6.38 -24.49
N GLN A 394 5.80 5.73 -24.96
CA GLN A 394 5.76 4.83 -26.12
C GLN A 394 5.04 3.52 -25.79
#